data_AF-A0AB35I0N7-F1
#
_entry.id   AF-A0AB35I0N7-F1
#
_cell.length_a   1.000
_cell.length_b   1.000
_cell.length_c   1.000
_cell.angle_alpha   90.00
_cell.angle_beta   90.00
_cell.angle_gamma   90.00
#
_symmetry.space_group_name_H-M   'P 1'
#
loop_
_entity.id
_entity.type
_entity.pdbx_description
1 polymer ?
#
loop_
_entity_poly.entity_id
_entity_poly.type
_entity_poly.pdbx_seq_one_letter_code
_entity_poly.pdbx_strand_id
1 'polypeptide(L)'
;MTEENMAISYSDASALVTGLQPGQLAFQIDSGQFAGELIRIEIVRTADEDIDGDGVPDQLNLKVSGAVIDESNNIKTTPGGAPMKVPGKVESMLLSALAEGTENLEIFKADIADQCVQRMLRLATQLYAFENIPSEA
;
A
#
# COMPACT_ATOMS: atom_id res chain seq x y z
N MET A 1 -25.15 -12.17 -17.91
CA MET A 1 -24.84 -11.34 -16.73
C MET A 1 -23.39 -10.98 -16.84
N THR A 2 -23.11 -9.77 -17.32
CA THR A 2 -21.76 -9.25 -17.50
C THR A 2 -21.14 -9.02 -16.14
N GLU A 3 -20.08 -9.75 -15.84
CA GLU A 3 -19.14 -9.46 -14.76
C GLU A 3 -18.52 -8.08 -15.04
N GLU A 4 -19.16 -7.01 -14.58
CA GLU A 4 -18.42 -5.79 -14.29
C GLU A 4 -17.47 -6.15 -13.15
N ASN A 5 -16.26 -6.56 -13.52
CA ASN A 5 -15.10 -6.42 -12.67
C ASN A 5 -15.16 -5.01 -12.09
N MET A 6 -15.57 -4.89 -10.81
CA MET A 6 -15.54 -3.66 -10.04
C MET A 6 -14.08 -3.23 -9.91
N ALA A 7 -13.58 -2.57 -10.96
CA ALA A 7 -12.32 -1.89 -10.90
C ALA A 7 -12.52 -0.71 -9.94
N ILE A 8 -12.08 -0.89 -8.70
CA ILE A 8 -12.05 0.19 -7.72
C ILE A 8 -10.94 1.15 -8.14
N SER A 9 -11.28 2.41 -8.35
CA SER A 9 -10.33 3.50 -8.64
C SER A 9 -10.00 4.30 -7.37
N TYR A 10 -8.89 5.03 -7.40
CA TYR A 10 -8.43 5.84 -6.29
C TYR A 10 -7.71 7.10 -6.77
N SER A 11 -7.67 8.10 -5.88
CA SER A 11 -7.01 9.39 -6.09
C SER A 11 -6.23 9.82 -4.84
N ASP A 12 -5.25 10.72 -4.99
CA ASP A 12 -4.48 11.24 -3.85
C ASP A 12 -5.39 12.04 -2.90
N ALA A 13 -5.33 11.68 -1.62
CA ALA A 13 -6.16 12.23 -0.55
C ALA A 13 -5.32 12.75 0.62
N SER A 14 -4.03 12.98 0.41
CA SER A 14 -3.10 13.42 1.47
C SER A 14 -3.54 14.71 2.17
N ALA A 15 -4.28 15.58 1.49
CA ALA A 15 -4.84 16.81 2.08
C ALA A 15 -6.03 16.58 3.03
N LEU A 16 -6.71 15.43 2.94
CA LEU A 16 -7.86 15.09 3.79
C LEU A 16 -7.45 14.44 5.11
N VAL A 17 -6.21 13.94 5.20
CA VAL A 17 -5.72 13.18 6.36
C VAL A 17 -4.81 14.03 7.21
N THR A 18 -5.13 14.14 8.49
CA THR A 18 -4.28 14.84 9.46
C THR A 18 -3.24 13.90 10.06
N GLY A 19 -2.05 14.42 10.37
CA GLY A 19 -1.02 13.66 11.11
C GLY A 19 -0.28 12.58 10.30
N LEU A 20 -0.30 12.66 8.96
CA LEU A 20 0.58 11.84 8.12
C LEU A 20 2.04 12.09 8.48
N GLN A 21 2.82 11.01 8.61
CA GLN A 21 4.25 11.06 8.89
C GLN A 21 5.07 11.06 7.60
N PRO A 22 6.36 11.45 7.64
CA PRO A 22 7.24 11.33 6.48
C PRO A 22 7.28 9.89 5.95
N GLY A 23 7.14 9.74 4.63
CA GLY A 23 7.06 8.42 3.98
C GLY A 23 5.66 7.80 3.97
N GLN A 24 4.65 8.50 4.51
CA GLN A 24 3.24 8.11 4.38
C GLN A 24 2.55 8.91 3.29
N LEU A 25 1.71 8.22 2.52
CA LEU A 25 0.82 8.76 1.50
C LEU A 25 -0.61 8.32 1.83
N ALA A 26 -1.60 9.14 1.53
CA ALA A 26 -3.00 8.74 1.64
C ALA A 26 -3.70 8.83 0.29
N PHE A 27 -4.54 7.85 -0.01
CA PHE A 27 -5.40 7.83 -1.18
C PHE A 27 -6.85 7.61 -0.75
N GLN A 28 -7.78 8.19 -1.48
CA GLN A 28 -9.20 7.93 -1.31
C GLN A 28 -9.67 6.99 -2.41
N ILE A 29 -10.51 6.03 -2.02
CA ILE A 29 -11.19 5.18 -2.97
C ILE A 29 -12.35 5.97 -3.61
N ASP A 30 -12.35 6.11 -4.92
CA ASP A 30 -13.31 6.96 -5.64
C ASP A 30 -14.58 6.20 -6.05
N SER A 31 -14.52 4.88 -6.15
CA SER A 31 -15.60 4.07 -6.75
C SER A 31 -15.76 2.70 -6.10
N GLY A 32 -16.86 2.02 -6.44
CA GLY A 32 -17.24 0.75 -5.84
C GLY A 32 -17.79 0.91 -4.43
N GLN A 33 -17.89 -0.20 -3.72
CA GLN A 33 -18.54 -0.22 -2.41
C GLN A 33 -17.76 0.48 -1.29
N PHE A 34 -16.44 0.56 -1.45
CA PHE A 34 -15.56 1.23 -0.49
C PHE A 34 -15.31 2.70 -0.88
N ALA A 35 -16.12 3.26 -1.78
CA ALA A 35 -16.01 4.67 -2.15
C ALA A 35 -16.07 5.57 -0.91
N GLY A 36 -15.14 6.52 -0.84
CA GLY A 36 -14.94 7.43 0.28
C GLY A 36 -13.94 6.94 1.33
N GLU A 37 -13.63 5.64 1.39
CA GLU A 37 -12.64 5.10 2.33
C GLU A 37 -11.22 5.61 2.01
N LEU A 38 -10.45 5.84 3.07
CA LEU A 38 -9.08 6.32 2.98
C LEU A 38 -8.11 5.16 3.18
N ILE A 39 -7.15 5.02 2.29
CA ILE A 39 -6.04 4.08 2.41
C ILE A 39 -4.74 4.86 2.63
N ARG A 40 -3.97 4.44 3.63
CA ARG A 40 -2.61 4.92 3.84
C ARG A 40 -1.63 3.92 3.30
N ILE A 41 -0.64 4.40 2.57
CA ILE A 41 0.57 3.67 2.20
C ILE A 41 1.73 4.25 3.00
N GLU A 42 2.56 3.38 3.54
CA GLU A 42 3.76 3.75 4.29
C GLU A 42 4.97 3.06 3.67
N ILE A 43 5.95 3.86 3.25
CA ILE A 43 7.22 3.41 2.67
C ILE A 43 8.34 3.79 3.62
N VAL A 44 9.06 2.80 4.13
CA VAL A 44 10.17 2.97 5.08
C VAL A 44 11.41 2.29 4.53
N ARG A 45 12.53 3.01 4.48
CA ARG A 45 13.84 2.39 4.23
C ARG A 45 14.21 1.56 5.45
N THR A 46 14.51 0.28 5.27
CA THR A 46 14.84 -0.62 6.38
C THR A 46 16.33 -0.69 6.62
N ALA A 47 17.04 -1.50 5.83
CA ALA A 47 18.48 -1.71 5.92
C ALA A 47 19.01 -1.90 4.51
N ASP A 48 20.12 -1.24 4.20
CA ASP A 48 20.84 -1.55 2.99
C ASP A 48 21.63 -2.84 3.22
N GLU A 49 21.77 -3.65 2.17
CA GLU A 49 22.49 -4.92 2.23
C GLU A 49 23.78 -4.83 1.41
N ASP A 50 24.87 -5.26 2.03
CA ASP A 50 26.17 -5.55 1.41
C ASP A 50 26.13 -7.04 1.01
N ILE A 51 26.03 -7.29 -0.29
CA ILE A 51 25.83 -8.63 -0.86
C ILE A 51 27.19 -9.26 -1.16
N ASP A 52 28.16 -8.47 -1.62
CA ASP A 52 29.46 -8.97 -2.05
C ASP A 52 30.52 -9.01 -0.93
N GLY A 53 30.25 -8.36 0.19
CA GLY A 53 31.06 -8.37 1.41
C GLY A 53 32.23 -7.39 1.40
N ASP A 54 32.23 -6.38 0.53
CA ASP A 54 33.30 -5.38 0.44
C ASP A 54 33.22 -4.27 1.50
N GLY A 55 32.16 -4.28 2.31
CA GLY A 55 31.89 -3.30 3.36
C GLY A 55 31.12 -2.06 2.88
N VAL A 56 30.68 -2.03 1.63
CA VAL A 56 29.84 -1.01 1.01
C VAL A 56 28.48 -1.64 0.69
N PRO A 57 27.36 -0.95 1.00
CA PRO A 57 26.05 -1.49 0.63
C PRO A 57 25.85 -1.53 -0.90
N ASP A 58 25.29 -2.65 -1.38
CA ASP A 58 24.95 -2.90 -2.79
C ASP A 58 23.46 -2.67 -3.08
N GLN A 59 22.62 -2.86 -2.08
CA GLN A 59 21.17 -2.95 -2.26
C GLN A 59 20.43 -2.05 -1.27
N LEU A 60 19.52 -1.25 -1.81
CA LEU A 60 18.56 -0.45 -1.05
C LEU A 60 17.27 -1.26 -0.84
N ASN A 61 16.86 -1.43 0.41
CA ASN A 61 15.59 -2.09 0.74
C ASN A 61 14.55 -1.09 1.25
N LEU A 62 13.38 -1.09 0.60
CA LEU A 62 12.21 -0.32 1.00
C LEU A 62 11.11 -1.28 1.43
N LYS A 63 10.59 -1.08 2.65
CA LYS A 63 9.41 -1.77 3.15
C LYS A 63 8.18 -0.92 2.89
N VAL A 64 7.24 -1.46 2.12
CA VAL A 64 5.94 -0.84 1.85
C VAL A 64 4.82 -1.59 2.54
N SER A 65 3.99 -0.87 3.30
CA SER A 65 2.81 -1.40 3.98
C SER A 65 1.59 -0.51 3.75
N GLY A 66 0.39 -1.05 3.99
CA GLY A 66 -0.85 -0.33 3.74
C GLY A 66 -1.92 -0.61 4.79
N ALA A 67 -2.78 0.37 5.05
CA ALA A 67 -3.92 0.24 5.96
C ALA A 67 -5.10 1.11 5.54
N VAL A 68 -6.33 0.69 5.85
CA VAL A 68 -7.49 1.57 5.78
C VAL A 68 -7.52 2.43 7.04
N ILE A 69 -7.69 3.73 6.88
CA ILE A 69 -7.58 4.71 7.96
C ILE A 69 -8.80 5.64 8.04
N ASP A 70 -8.95 6.33 9.16
CA ASP A 70 -9.82 7.50 9.30
C ASP A 70 -9.08 8.82 8.97
N GLU A 71 -9.79 9.94 8.99
CA GLU A 71 -9.24 11.29 8.74
C GLU A 71 -8.20 11.73 9.80
N SER A 72 -8.15 11.03 10.94
CA SER A 72 -7.18 11.22 12.03
C SER A 72 -6.00 10.25 11.94
N ASN A 73 -5.83 9.56 10.81
CA ASN A 73 -4.75 8.60 10.54
C ASN A 73 -4.75 7.36 11.45
N ASN A 74 -5.89 7.00 12.05
CA ASN A 74 -6.04 5.78 12.83
C ASN A 74 -6.47 4.61 11.94
N ILE A 75 -5.92 3.42 12.18
CA ILE A 75 -6.27 2.22 11.41
C ILE A 75 -7.68 1.75 11.77
N LYS A 76 -8.53 1.58 10.76
CA LYS A 76 -9.88 1.03 10.91
C LYS A 76 -9.83 -0.47 11.18
N THR A 77 -10.82 -0.97 11.90
CA THR A 77 -11.02 -2.39 12.19
C THR A 77 -12.28 -2.91 11.51
N THR A 78 -12.27 -4.18 11.10
CA THR A 78 -13.47 -4.88 10.65
C THR A 78 -14.48 -5.03 11.80
N PRO A 79 -15.76 -5.37 11.52
CA PRO A 79 -16.73 -5.67 12.57
C PRO A 79 -16.29 -6.77 13.55
N GLY A 80 -15.46 -7.72 13.08
CA GLY A 80 -14.83 -8.76 13.89
C GLY A 80 -13.63 -8.30 14.72
N GLY A 81 -13.28 -7.01 14.69
CA GLY A 81 -12.18 -6.43 15.46
C GLY A 81 -10.78 -6.59 14.87
N ALA A 82 -10.66 -7.14 13.65
CA ALA A 82 -9.36 -7.29 12.99
C ALA A 82 -8.95 -5.98 12.31
N PRO A 83 -7.68 -5.53 12.41
CA PRO A 83 -7.24 -4.32 11.72
C PRO A 83 -7.22 -4.51 10.20
N MET A 84 -7.75 -3.53 9.47
CA MET A 84 -7.80 -3.54 8.00
C MET A 84 -6.46 -3.07 7.42
N LYS A 85 -5.47 -3.97 7.37
CA LYS A 85 -4.11 -3.67 6.88
C LYS A 85 -3.50 -4.82 6.10
N VAL A 86 -2.67 -4.50 5.11
CA VAL A 86 -1.80 -5.47 4.45
C VAL A 86 -0.42 -5.49 5.10
N PRO A 87 0.19 -6.68 5.24
CA PRO A 87 1.53 -6.80 5.80
C PRO A 87 2.56 -6.07 4.91
N GLY A 88 3.61 -5.57 5.57
CA GLY A 88 4.71 -4.91 4.86
C GLY A 88 5.44 -5.89 3.94
N LYS A 89 5.66 -5.48 2.68
CA LYS A 89 6.49 -6.20 1.71
C LYS A 89 7.78 -5.42 1.50
N VAL A 90 8.90 -6.13 1.48
CA VAL A 90 10.20 -5.54 1.15
C VAL A 90 10.37 -5.61 -0.36
N GLU A 91 10.72 -4.48 -0.94
CA GLU A 91 11.10 -4.32 -2.33
C GLU A 91 12.51 -3.75 -2.36
N SER A 92 13.30 -4.21 -3.32
CA SER A 92 14.74 -4.04 -3.32
C SER A 92 15.20 -3.47 -4.65
N MET A 93 16.24 -2.65 -4.58
CA MET A 93 16.81 -1.93 -5.71
C MET A 93 18.33 -1.93 -5.59
N LEU A 94 19.04 -2.08 -6.71
CA LEU A 94 20.50 -2.04 -6.71
C LEU A 94 20.99 -0.60 -6.63
N LEU A 95 21.92 -0.32 -5.71
CA LEU A 95 22.53 0.99 -5.54
C LEU A 95 23.41 1.37 -6.74
N SER A 96 24.00 0.38 -7.42
CA SER A 96 24.72 0.58 -8.67
C SER A 96 23.80 1.10 -9.78
N ALA A 97 22.60 0.54 -9.93
CA ALA A 97 21.62 1.00 -10.90
C ALA A 97 21.14 2.44 -10.65
N LEU A 98 21.00 2.82 -9.38
CA LEU A 98 20.75 4.21 -8.98
C LEU A 98 21.93 5.13 -9.31
N ALA A 99 23.16 4.71 -9.03
CA ALA A 99 24.35 5.51 -9.29
C ALA A 99 24.61 5.73 -10.80
N GLU A 100 24.30 4.73 -11.61
CA GLU A 100 24.38 4.77 -13.08
C GLU A 100 23.19 5.52 -13.72
N GLY A 101 22.13 5.78 -12.95
CA GLY A 101 20.91 6.44 -13.41
C GLY A 101 20.04 5.56 -14.31
N THR A 102 20.25 4.24 -14.31
CA THR A 102 19.40 3.27 -15.02
C THR A 102 18.09 3.03 -14.27
N GLU A 103 18.08 3.25 -12.96
CA GLU A 103 16.89 3.26 -12.12
C GLU A 103 16.68 4.63 -11.45
N ASN A 104 15.42 4.97 -11.17
CA ASN A 104 15.05 6.20 -10.48
C ASN A 104 14.27 5.86 -9.21
N LEU A 105 14.79 6.33 -8.07
CA LEU A 105 14.21 6.05 -6.76
C LEU A 105 12.77 6.55 -6.61
N GLU A 106 12.42 7.70 -7.20
CA GLU A 106 11.08 8.26 -7.08
C GLU A 106 10.07 7.49 -7.93
N ILE A 107 10.47 7.03 -9.12
CA ILE A 107 9.64 6.14 -9.95
C ILE A 107 9.42 4.82 -9.22
N PHE A 108 10.48 4.23 -8.67
CA PHE A 108 10.38 2.98 -7.92
C PHE A 108 9.47 3.10 -6.70
N LYS A 109 9.57 4.19 -5.93
CA LYS A 109 8.65 4.48 -4.81
C LYS A 109 7.19 4.55 -5.27
N ALA A 110 6.93 5.20 -6.41
CA ALA A 110 5.58 5.26 -6.97
C ALA A 110 5.07 3.86 -7.36
N ASP A 111 5.89 3.06 -8.05
CA ASP A 111 5.52 1.72 -8.48
C ASP A 111 5.19 0.80 -7.29
N ILE A 112 6.00 0.82 -6.23
CA ILE A 112 5.75 0.00 -5.04
C ILE A 112 4.53 0.51 -4.24
N ALA A 113 4.26 1.82 -4.28
CA ALA A 113 3.05 2.40 -3.68
C ALA A 113 1.81 1.91 -4.42
N ASP A 114 1.79 1.99 -5.75
CA ASP A 114 0.69 1.51 -6.60
C ASP A 114 0.43 0.02 -6.38
N GLN A 115 1.47 -0.81 -6.34
CA GLN A 115 1.35 -2.23 -6.01
C GLN A 115 0.77 -2.46 -4.61
N CYS A 116 1.09 -1.60 -3.64
CA CYS A 116 0.50 -1.68 -2.31
C CYS A 116 -0.97 -1.28 -2.30
N VAL A 117 -1.35 -0.22 -3.02
CA VAL A 117 -2.75 0.17 -3.22
C VAL A 117 -3.53 -0.97 -3.85
N GLN A 118 -3.03 -1.59 -4.93
CA GLN A 118 -3.71 -2.72 -5.57
C GLN A 118 -3.91 -3.92 -4.63
N ARG A 119 -2.95 -4.19 -3.72
CA ARG A 119 -3.11 -5.20 -2.68
C ARG A 119 -4.18 -4.82 -1.65
N MET A 120 -4.23 -3.54 -1.25
CA MET A 120 -5.28 -3.03 -0.36
C MET A 120 -6.67 -3.13 -0.99
N LEU A 121 -6.81 -2.76 -2.26
CA LEU A 121 -8.06 -2.87 -3.00
C LEU A 121 -8.52 -4.33 -3.09
N ARG A 122 -7.61 -5.26 -3.40
CA ARG A 122 -7.91 -6.69 -3.40
C ARG A 122 -8.36 -7.19 -2.02
N LEU A 123 -7.70 -6.76 -0.96
CA LEU A 123 -8.10 -7.09 0.41
C LEU A 123 -9.52 -6.58 0.71
N ALA A 124 -9.82 -5.33 0.36
CA ALA A 124 -11.14 -4.75 0.55
C ALA A 124 -12.22 -5.57 -0.18
N THR A 125 -12.01 -5.90 -1.46
CA THR A 125 -12.92 -6.75 -2.23
C THR A 125 -13.10 -8.14 -1.58
N GLN A 126 -12.04 -8.76 -1.08
CA GLN A 126 -12.10 -10.06 -0.40
C GLN A 126 -12.89 -10.00 0.92
N LEU A 127 -12.68 -8.96 1.73
CA LEU A 127 -13.42 -8.74 2.97
C LEU A 127 -14.92 -8.61 2.70
N TYR A 128 -15.29 -7.82 1.68
CA TYR A 128 -16.69 -7.71 1.28
C TYR A 128 -17.27 -9.05 0.83
N ALA A 129 -16.56 -9.78 -0.04
CA ALA A 129 -17.03 -11.07 -0.54
C ALA A 129 -17.26 -12.06 0.61
N PHE A 130 -16.39 -12.06 1.62
CA PHE A 130 -16.51 -12.91 2.80
C PHE A 130 -17.70 -12.54 3.68
N GLU A 131 -17.94 -11.24 3.90
CA GLU A 131 -19.07 -10.75 4.71
C GLU A 131 -20.45 -11.01 4.05
N ASN A 132 -20.48 -11.23 2.74
CA ASN A 132 -21.72 -11.44 1.97
C ASN A 132 -21.87 -12.87 1.44
N ILE A 133 -21.10 -13.81 1.97
CA ILE A 133 -21.37 -15.23 1.74
C ILE A 133 -22.78 -15.51 2.31
N PRO A 134 -23.74 -15.95 1.50
CA PRO A 134 -25.06 -16.33 2.01
C PRO A 134 -24.86 -17.41 3.06
N SER A 135 -25.35 -17.21 4.28
CA SER A 135 -25.41 -18.31 5.24
C SER A 135 -26.27 -19.41 4.62
N GLU A 136 -25.79 -20.65 4.58
CA GLU A 136 -26.63 -21.79 4.19
C GLU A 136 -27.93 -21.74 5.02
N ALA A 137 -29.05 -21.58 4.32
CA ALA A 137 -30.39 -21.51 4.88
C ALA A 137 -30.92 -22.91 5.24
#